data_AF-I1DVT9-F1
#
_entry.id   AF-I1DVT9-F1
#
_cell.length_a   1.000
_cell.length_b   1.000
_cell.length_c   1.000
_cell.angle_alpha   90.00
_cell.angle_beta   90.00
_cell.angle_gamma   90.00
#
_symmetry.space_group_name_H-M   'P 1'
#
loop_
_entity.id
_entity.type
_entity.pdbx_description
1 polymer ?
#
loop_
_entity_poly.entity_id
_entity_poly.type
_entity_poly.pdbx_seq_one_letter_code
_entity_poly.pdbx_strand_id
1 'polypeptide(L)'
;MRMLLLCGLLALTLMFPVKAAVIYLSPAQQQVAVSDSVAVDVFVTGLAGEVVSGWDLNLLFDDSILQFSDVFFDLANFADDPMLDVLYDSSAVGGNINSFLVSFLSDADLLLKQTEPVRLMSISFLALTDGISLINFGTDPDYELNVTGLDGLSLQLAARGACIGVGQGQCGTDIPAPSTLWLLGLALLLPLQRRFALR
;
A
#
# COMPACT_ATOMS: atom_id res chain seq x y z
N MET A 1 -9.56 37.58 25.81
CA MET A 1 -10.50 36.73 25.02
C MET A 1 -10.25 36.74 23.51
N ARG A 2 -10.01 37.89 22.85
CA ARG A 2 -9.72 37.93 21.39
C ARG A 2 -8.43 37.19 20.97
N MET A 3 -7.40 37.21 21.82
CA MET A 3 -6.09 36.58 21.54
C MET A 3 -6.11 35.04 21.60
N LEU A 4 -7.00 34.43 22.40
CA LEU A 4 -7.18 32.97 22.48
C LEU A 4 -7.96 32.40 21.27
N LEU A 5 -8.90 33.16 20.72
CA LEU A 5 -9.64 32.81 19.50
C LEU A 5 -8.74 32.85 18.25
N LEU A 6 -7.76 33.77 18.23
CA LEU A 6 -6.84 33.91 17.10
C LEU A 6 -5.80 32.78 17.05
N CYS A 7 -5.27 32.33 18.20
CA CYS A 7 -4.36 31.17 18.24
C CYS A 7 -5.05 29.85 17.88
N GLY A 8 -6.33 29.68 18.24
CA GLY A 8 -7.10 28.48 17.87
C GLY A 8 -7.38 28.37 16.37
N LEU A 9 -7.63 29.50 15.69
CA LEU A 9 -7.84 29.51 14.24
C LEU A 9 -6.53 29.26 13.47
N LEU A 10 -5.39 29.75 13.98
CA LEU A 10 -4.08 29.59 13.34
C LEU A 10 -3.52 28.16 13.47
N ALA A 11 -3.85 27.45 14.56
CA ALA A 11 -3.49 26.04 14.73
C ALA A 11 -4.27 25.10 13.79
N LEU A 12 -5.47 25.52 13.33
CA LEU A 12 -6.29 24.73 12.41
C LEU A 12 -5.82 24.83 10.95
N THR A 13 -5.09 25.90 10.58
CA THR A 13 -4.61 26.13 9.21
C THR A 13 -3.28 25.45 8.89
N LEU A 14 -2.62 24.81 9.87
CA LEU A 14 -1.32 24.13 9.68
C LEU A 14 -1.41 22.61 9.70
N MET A 15 -2.62 22.04 9.85
CA MET A 15 -2.83 20.59 9.73
C MET A 15 -2.99 20.21 8.25
N PHE A 16 -1.92 20.33 7.48
CA PHE A 16 -1.87 19.63 6.20
C PHE A 16 -1.74 18.13 6.51
N PRO A 17 -2.58 17.26 5.92
CA PRO A 17 -2.34 15.84 6.02
C PRO A 17 -0.99 15.56 5.37
N VAL A 18 0.01 15.18 6.17
CA VAL A 18 1.18 14.51 5.63
C VAL A 18 0.66 13.21 5.05
N LYS A 19 0.52 13.15 3.72
CA LYS A 19 0.25 11.91 3.02
C LYS A 19 1.52 11.09 3.10
N ALA A 20 1.54 10.12 4.01
CA ALA A 20 2.57 9.09 3.97
C ALA A 20 2.40 8.32 2.66
N ALA A 21 3.51 8.02 2.00
CA ALA A 21 3.50 7.11 0.87
C ALA A 21 3.02 5.73 1.33
N VAL A 22 2.26 5.04 0.48
CA VAL A 22 1.59 3.79 0.81
C VAL A 22 1.97 2.76 -0.25
N ILE A 23 2.39 1.58 0.21
CA ILE A 23 2.43 0.38 -0.62
C ILE A 23 1.21 -0.47 -0.30
N TYR A 24 0.48 -0.89 -1.33
CA TYR A 24 -0.76 -1.63 -1.12
C TYR A 24 -1.01 -2.69 -2.17
N LEU A 25 -1.76 -3.71 -1.74
CA LEU A 25 -2.28 -4.77 -2.59
C LEU A 25 -3.70 -4.42 -3.05
N SER A 26 -3.98 -4.65 -4.33
CA SER A 26 -5.27 -4.40 -4.96
C SER A 26 -5.72 -5.63 -5.75
N PRO A 27 -6.50 -6.54 -5.14
CA PRO A 27 -7.05 -7.68 -5.85
C PRO A 27 -8.07 -7.21 -6.90
N ALA A 28 -8.04 -7.81 -8.08
CA ALA A 28 -9.04 -7.55 -9.12
C ALA A 28 -10.46 -7.91 -8.66
N GLN A 29 -10.58 -8.91 -7.78
CA GLN A 29 -11.79 -9.33 -7.11
C GLN A 29 -11.47 -9.77 -5.68
N GLN A 30 -12.24 -9.28 -4.70
CA GLN A 30 -12.08 -9.71 -3.30
C GLN A 30 -12.81 -11.02 -2.99
N GLN A 31 -13.71 -11.48 -3.87
CA GLN A 31 -14.47 -12.72 -3.72
C GLN A 31 -14.42 -13.50 -5.02
N VAL A 32 -14.00 -14.77 -4.97
CA VAL A 32 -13.92 -15.67 -6.12
C VAL A 32 -14.46 -17.06 -5.79
N ALA A 33 -14.82 -17.86 -6.81
CA ALA A 33 -15.17 -19.25 -6.61
C ALA A 33 -13.91 -20.12 -6.49
N VAL A 34 -14.07 -21.34 -5.98
CA VAL A 34 -13.01 -22.36 -6.06
C VAL A 34 -12.69 -22.64 -7.52
N SER A 35 -11.41 -22.79 -7.85
CA SER A 35 -10.84 -22.95 -9.20
C SER A 35 -10.82 -21.70 -10.08
N ASP A 36 -11.29 -20.54 -9.60
CA ASP A 36 -11.10 -19.28 -10.30
C ASP A 36 -9.65 -18.79 -10.20
N SER A 37 -9.21 -18.05 -11.20
CA SER A 37 -7.97 -17.28 -11.14
C SER A 37 -8.24 -15.85 -10.69
N VAL A 38 -7.38 -15.32 -9.83
CA VAL A 38 -7.46 -13.93 -9.34
C VAL A 38 -6.10 -13.26 -9.44
N ALA A 39 -6.08 -12.03 -9.94
CA ALA A 39 -4.90 -11.19 -9.99
C ALA A 39 -4.88 -10.21 -8.81
N VAL A 40 -3.70 -9.96 -8.26
CA VAL A 40 -3.44 -8.97 -7.21
C VAL A 40 -2.33 -8.06 -7.65
N ASP A 41 -2.66 -6.80 -7.85
CA ASP A 41 -1.68 -5.78 -8.22
C ASP A 41 -1.02 -5.20 -6.97
N VAL A 42 0.29 -4.95 -7.06
CA VAL A 42 1.08 -4.25 -6.04
C VAL A 42 1.34 -2.82 -6.51
N PHE A 43 0.89 -1.86 -5.73
CA PHE A 43 0.99 -0.44 -6.04
C PHE A 43 1.74 0.33 -4.97
N VAL A 44 2.40 1.40 -5.39
CA VAL A 44 2.92 2.48 -4.53
C VAL A 44 2.26 3.80 -4.91
N THR A 45 1.85 4.59 -3.93
CA THR A 45 1.22 5.92 -4.14
C THR A 45 1.64 6.91 -3.05
N GLY A 46 1.43 8.20 -3.29
CA GLY A 46 1.76 9.26 -2.35
C GLY A 46 3.25 9.57 -2.30
N LEU A 47 3.96 9.41 -3.43
CA LEU A 47 5.40 9.59 -3.54
C LEU A 47 5.81 11.07 -3.42
N ALA A 48 4.90 12.01 -3.73
CA ALA A 48 5.11 13.44 -3.48
C ALA A 48 6.41 14.01 -4.09
N GLY A 49 6.80 13.52 -5.27
CA GLY A 49 8.05 13.89 -5.96
C GLY A 49 9.17 12.86 -5.82
N GLU A 50 8.98 11.81 -5.02
CA GLU A 50 9.80 10.60 -5.06
C GLU A 50 9.50 9.75 -6.30
N VAL A 51 10.38 8.78 -6.53
CA VAL A 51 10.22 7.70 -7.53
C VAL A 51 10.30 6.35 -6.83
N VAL A 52 10.05 5.27 -7.57
CA VAL A 52 10.45 3.92 -7.16
C VAL A 52 11.63 3.50 -8.03
N SER A 53 12.82 3.41 -7.47
CA SER A 53 14.05 2.97 -8.16
C SER A 53 14.29 1.47 -8.06
N GLY A 54 13.69 0.82 -7.06
CA GLY A 54 13.76 -0.62 -6.87
C GLY A 54 12.93 -1.09 -5.68
N TRP A 55 12.83 -2.41 -5.52
CA TRP A 55 12.20 -3.04 -4.38
C TRP A 55 12.74 -4.44 -4.12
N ASP A 56 12.55 -4.88 -2.88
CA ASP A 56 12.71 -6.25 -2.40
C ASP A 56 11.49 -6.53 -1.50
N LEU A 57 10.63 -7.46 -1.91
CA LEU A 57 9.31 -7.69 -1.32
C LEU A 57 9.05 -9.18 -1.14
N ASN A 58 8.69 -9.55 0.09
CA ASN A 58 8.02 -10.80 0.39
C ASN A 58 6.52 -10.58 0.53
N LEU A 59 5.72 -11.44 -0.08
CA LEU A 59 4.28 -11.49 0.08
C LEU A 59 3.86 -12.82 0.67
N LEU A 60 3.18 -12.75 1.80
CA LEU A 60 2.73 -13.87 2.59
C LEU A 60 1.24 -14.12 2.31
N PHE A 61 0.87 -15.36 2.01
CA PHE A 61 -0.50 -15.81 1.74
C PHE A 61 -0.73 -17.23 2.28
N ASP A 62 -2.00 -17.66 2.36
CA ASP A 62 -2.35 -19.03 2.76
C ASP A 62 -2.33 -19.96 1.53
N ASP A 63 -1.30 -20.80 1.45
CA ASP A 63 -1.09 -21.72 0.32
C ASP A 63 -2.01 -22.95 0.30
N SER A 64 -2.83 -23.13 1.34
CA SER A 64 -3.92 -24.10 1.35
C SER A 64 -5.21 -23.58 0.71
N ILE A 65 -5.32 -22.24 0.56
CA ILE A 65 -6.48 -21.52 0.01
C ILE A 65 -6.18 -20.97 -1.38
N LEU A 66 -4.99 -20.40 -1.58
CA LEU A 66 -4.54 -19.86 -2.87
C LEU A 66 -3.29 -20.61 -3.34
N GLN A 67 -3.11 -20.75 -4.64
CA GLN A 67 -1.87 -21.24 -5.23
C GLN A 67 -1.27 -20.15 -6.10
N PHE A 68 -0.01 -19.76 -5.83
CA PHE A 68 0.74 -18.89 -6.73
C PHE A 68 0.86 -19.53 -8.11
N SER A 69 0.54 -18.77 -9.16
CA SER A 69 0.61 -19.21 -10.55
C SER A 69 1.67 -18.46 -11.34
N ASP A 70 1.71 -17.14 -11.23
CA ASP A 70 2.58 -16.30 -12.05
C ASP A 70 2.79 -14.92 -11.43
N VAL A 71 3.86 -14.24 -11.85
CA VAL A 71 4.11 -12.83 -11.56
C VAL A 71 4.46 -12.08 -12.85
N PHE A 72 3.81 -10.94 -13.03
CA PHE A 72 4.07 -10.01 -14.12
C PHE A 72 4.69 -8.73 -13.56
N PHE A 73 5.92 -8.42 -13.93
CA PHE A 73 6.60 -7.17 -13.57
C PHE A 73 6.20 -6.04 -14.53
N ASP A 74 5.81 -4.87 -14.01
CA ASP A 74 5.38 -3.74 -14.86
C ASP A 74 6.59 -2.92 -15.36
N LEU A 75 7.42 -3.57 -16.19
CA LEU A 75 8.71 -3.05 -16.64
C LEU A 75 8.63 -1.70 -17.38
N ALA A 76 7.45 -1.35 -17.91
CA ALA A 76 7.23 -0.04 -18.55
C ALA A 76 7.49 1.14 -17.60
N ASN A 77 7.34 0.94 -16.29
CA ASN A 77 7.63 1.93 -15.26
C ASN A 77 9.12 2.02 -14.87
N PHE A 78 9.95 1.06 -15.29
CA PHE A 78 11.30 0.86 -14.74
C PHE A 78 12.41 0.69 -15.79
N ALA A 79 12.07 0.49 -17.05
CA ALA A 79 13.04 0.27 -18.13
C ALA A 79 12.62 1.00 -19.43
N ASP A 80 13.59 1.34 -20.27
CA ASP A 80 13.39 1.59 -21.71
C ASP A 80 13.69 0.31 -22.51
N ASP A 81 14.75 -0.39 -22.14
CA ASP A 81 15.11 -1.73 -22.58
C ASP A 81 15.05 -2.72 -21.39
N PRO A 82 14.10 -3.67 -21.39
CA PRO A 82 13.92 -4.63 -20.30
C PRO A 82 15.10 -5.60 -20.12
N MET A 83 16.06 -5.66 -21.05
CA MET A 83 17.26 -6.49 -20.93
C MET A 83 18.47 -5.77 -20.33
N LEU A 84 18.50 -4.43 -20.38
CA LEU A 84 19.68 -3.64 -20.02
C LEU A 84 19.44 -2.69 -18.86
N ASP A 85 18.20 -2.22 -18.69
CA ASP A 85 17.90 -1.14 -17.74
C ASP A 85 17.36 -1.66 -16.41
N VAL A 86 17.23 -2.98 -16.25
CA VAL A 86 16.58 -3.57 -15.08
C VAL A 86 17.13 -4.96 -14.77
N LEU A 87 17.25 -5.26 -13.47
CA LEU A 87 17.45 -6.60 -12.94
C LEU A 87 16.26 -6.96 -12.05
N TYR A 88 15.63 -8.11 -12.28
CA TYR A 88 14.48 -8.55 -11.51
C TYR A 88 14.44 -10.08 -11.45
N ASP A 89 13.84 -10.60 -10.39
CA ASP A 89 13.55 -12.03 -10.26
C ASP A 89 12.42 -12.24 -9.25
N SER A 90 11.85 -13.44 -9.26
CA SER A 90 10.88 -13.88 -8.26
C SER A 90 11.03 -15.36 -7.96
N SER A 91 10.66 -15.73 -6.75
CA SER A 91 10.51 -17.13 -6.35
C SER A 91 9.34 -17.28 -5.40
N ALA A 92 8.70 -18.45 -5.39
CA ALA A 92 7.59 -18.73 -4.50
C ALA A 92 7.77 -20.09 -3.83
N VAL A 93 7.69 -20.12 -2.49
CA VAL A 93 7.77 -21.34 -1.69
C VAL A 93 6.83 -21.22 -0.50
N GLY A 94 5.90 -22.17 -0.36
CA GLY A 94 5.14 -22.40 0.88
C GLY A 94 4.41 -21.17 1.43
N GLY A 95 3.58 -20.52 0.61
CA GLY A 95 2.83 -19.33 1.04
C GLY A 95 3.65 -18.03 1.09
N ASN A 96 4.90 -18.04 0.63
CA ASN A 96 5.74 -16.84 0.52
C ASN A 96 6.19 -16.63 -0.93
N ILE A 97 5.96 -15.43 -1.47
CA ILE A 97 6.47 -14.96 -2.76
C ILE A 97 7.55 -13.92 -2.48
N ASN A 98 8.80 -14.25 -2.79
CA ASN A 98 9.91 -13.30 -2.80
C ASN A 98 10.04 -12.70 -4.21
N SER A 99 10.23 -11.40 -4.30
CA SER A 99 10.44 -10.69 -5.56
C SER A 99 11.31 -9.48 -5.36
N PHE A 100 12.17 -9.20 -6.32
CA PHE A 100 12.92 -7.96 -6.35
C PHE A 100 12.99 -7.37 -7.74
N LEU A 101 13.21 -6.06 -7.81
CA LEU A 101 13.55 -5.35 -9.03
C LEU A 101 14.49 -4.19 -8.69
N VAL A 102 15.49 -3.96 -9.52
CA VAL A 102 16.36 -2.78 -9.48
C VAL A 102 16.40 -2.17 -10.86
N SER A 103 16.02 -0.90 -10.98
CA SER A 103 16.19 -0.13 -12.20
C SER A 103 17.59 0.49 -12.25
N PHE A 104 18.16 0.54 -13.46
CA PHE A 104 19.41 1.23 -13.77
C PHE A 104 19.19 2.57 -14.50
N LEU A 105 17.92 2.96 -14.67
CA LEU A 105 17.58 4.29 -15.17
C LEU A 105 17.97 5.36 -14.14
N SER A 106 18.19 6.59 -14.62
CA SER A 106 18.39 7.71 -13.71
C SER A 106 17.08 8.10 -13.03
N ASP A 107 17.16 8.72 -11.85
CA ASP A 107 15.99 9.25 -11.15
C ASP A 107 15.17 10.22 -12.00
N ALA A 108 15.83 11.00 -12.87
CA ALA A 108 15.16 11.90 -13.80
C ALA A 108 14.33 11.14 -14.86
N ASP A 109 14.85 10.02 -15.36
CA ASP A 109 14.13 9.19 -16.32
C ASP A 109 12.97 8.44 -15.66
N LEU A 110 13.18 7.93 -14.44
CA LEU A 110 12.12 7.31 -13.64
C LEU A 110 10.98 8.29 -13.34
N LEU A 111 11.31 9.54 -12.99
CA LEU A 111 10.33 10.58 -12.72
C LEU A 111 9.48 10.92 -13.96
N LEU A 112 10.06 10.82 -15.17
CA LEU A 112 9.34 11.04 -16.42
C LEU A 112 8.47 9.83 -16.83
N LYS A 113 8.84 8.63 -16.42
CA LYS A 113 8.13 7.37 -16.75
C LYS A 113 6.99 7.07 -15.79
N GLN A 114 7.20 7.28 -14.50
CA GLN A 114 6.28 6.81 -13.47
C GLN A 114 5.09 7.77 -13.32
N THR A 115 3.89 7.19 -13.41
CA THR A 115 2.64 7.89 -13.10
C THR A 115 2.04 7.30 -11.85
N GLU A 116 1.57 8.14 -10.93
CA GLU A 116 0.93 7.65 -9.70
C GLU A 116 -0.51 7.16 -9.95
N PRO A 117 -0.93 6.02 -9.34
CA PRO A 117 -0.11 5.11 -8.54
C PRO A 117 0.83 4.28 -9.42
N VAL A 118 2.06 4.06 -8.94
CA VAL A 118 3.06 3.24 -9.65
C VAL A 118 2.75 1.78 -9.38
N ARG A 119 2.44 1.01 -10.42
CA ARG A 119 2.30 -0.44 -10.31
C ARG A 119 3.68 -1.09 -10.39
N LEU A 120 4.01 -1.91 -9.40
CA LEU A 120 5.28 -2.64 -9.35
C LEU A 120 5.18 -3.95 -10.13
N MET A 121 4.17 -4.75 -9.78
CA MET A 121 3.91 -6.07 -10.35
C MET A 121 2.45 -6.47 -10.17
N SER A 122 2.04 -7.50 -10.90
CA SER A 122 0.76 -8.19 -10.76
C SER A 122 1.00 -9.66 -10.48
N ILE A 123 0.29 -10.24 -9.51
CA ILE A 123 0.47 -11.62 -9.08
C ILE A 123 -0.81 -12.38 -9.34
N SER A 124 -0.69 -13.53 -10.01
CA SER A 124 -1.82 -14.40 -10.30
C SER A 124 -1.87 -15.57 -9.33
N PHE A 125 -3.06 -15.80 -8.79
CA PHE A 125 -3.36 -16.94 -7.92
C PHE A 125 -4.46 -17.80 -8.52
N LEU A 126 -4.41 -19.11 -8.26
CA LEU A 126 -5.53 -20.04 -8.42
C LEU A 126 -6.17 -20.28 -7.05
N ALA A 127 -7.49 -20.11 -6.95
CA ALA A 127 -8.24 -20.40 -5.74
C ALA A 127 -8.42 -21.92 -5.56
N LEU A 128 -7.84 -22.50 -4.51
CA LEU A 128 -7.83 -23.95 -4.27
C LEU A 128 -9.02 -24.43 -3.45
N THR A 129 -9.26 -23.80 -2.31
CA THR A 129 -10.18 -24.30 -1.28
C THR A 129 -11.04 -23.18 -0.73
N ASP A 130 -12.27 -23.52 -0.30
CA ASP A 130 -13.16 -22.62 0.43
C ASP A 130 -12.46 -22.04 1.67
N GLY A 131 -12.43 -20.71 1.80
CA GLY A 131 -11.70 -20.05 2.88
C GLY A 131 -11.39 -18.58 2.62
N ILE A 132 -10.59 -17.99 3.50
CA ILE A 132 -10.11 -16.61 3.38
C ILE A 132 -8.58 -16.64 3.40
N SER A 133 -7.95 -16.08 2.36
CA SER A 133 -6.51 -15.82 2.37
C SER A 133 -6.26 -14.33 2.58
N LEU A 134 -5.56 -14.00 3.66
CA LEU A 134 -4.97 -12.68 3.84
C LEU A 134 -3.64 -12.64 3.11
N ILE A 135 -3.45 -11.65 2.26
CA ILE A 135 -2.18 -11.40 1.58
C ILE A 135 -1.55 -10.18 2.23
N ASN A 136 -0.36 -10.36 2.82
CA ASN A 136 0.35 -9.31 3.53
C ASN A 136 1.78 -9.20 3.04
N PHE A 137 2.38 -8.03 3.23
CA PHE A 137 3.83 -7.86 3.10
C PHE A 137 4.54 -8.56 4.25
N GLY A 138 5.76 -9.04 4.01
CA GLY A 138 6.66 -9.51 5.06
C GLY A 138 7.07 -8.38 6.01
N THR A 139 7.85 -8.71 7.04
CA THR A 139 8.20 -7.75 8.09
C THR A 139 9.43 -6.91 7.76
N ASP A 140 9.28 -5.58 7.76
CA ASP A 140 10.39 -4.63 7.95
C ASP A 140 10.84 -4.71 9.43
N PRO A 141 12.15 -4.83 9.78
CA PRO A 141 13.36 -4.57 9.00
C PRO A 141 14.12 -5.78 8.46
N ASP A 142 13.50 -6.94 8.29
CA ASP A 142 14.18 -8.14 7.80
C ASP A 142 14.43 -8.10 6.26
N TYR A 143 14.37 -6.90 5.66
CA TYR A 143 14.41 -6.63 4.23
C TYR A 143 13.30 -7.32 3.42
N GLU A 144 12.28 -7.83 4.10
CA GLU A 144 11.11 -8.47 3.48
C GLU A 144 10.09 -7.45 2.92
N LEU A 145 10.30 -6.17 3.21
CA LEU A 145 9.55 -5.04 2.68
C LEU A 145 10.50 -3.84 2.57
N ASN A 146 11.14 -3.68 1.42
CA ASN A 146 11.95 -2.52 1.11
C ASN A 146 11.61 -1.99 -0.28
N VAL A 147 11.38 -0.68 -0.38
CA VAL A 147 11.21 0.03 -1.65
C VAL A 147 12.15 1.22 -1.61
N THR A 148 12.97 1.38 -2.64
CA THR A 148 13.91 2.49 -2.74
C THR A 148 13.37 3.57 -3.67
N GLY A 149 13.69 4.83 -3.37
CA GLY A 149 13.35 6.00 -4.18
C GLY A 149 14.58 6.72 -4.69
N LEU A 150 14.55 8.05 -4.62
CA LEU A 150 15.65 8.89 -5.10
C LEU A 150 16.99 8.52 -4.43
N ASP A 151 18.07 8.59 -5.21
CA ASP A 151 19.43 8.24 -4.78
C ASP A 151 19.57 6.81 -4.19
N GLY A 152 18.60 5.91 -4.47
CA GLY A 152 18.56 4.55 -3.94
C GLY A 152 18.22 4.46 -2.44
N LEU A 153 17.65 5.51 -1.84
CA LEU A 153 17.28 5.53 -0.42
C LEU A 153 15.96 4.80 -0.17
N SER A 154 15.87 4.06 0.94
CA SER A 154 14.61 3.40 1.35
C SER A 154 13.50 4.42 1.63
N LEU A 155 12.33 4.17 1.06
CA LEU A 155 11.10 4.92 1.28
C LEU A 155 10.43 4.49 2.57
N GLN A 156 9.92 5.46 3.33
CA GLN A 156 9.07 5.18 4.50
C GLN A 156 7.63 4.99 4.03
N LEU A 157 7.25 3.74 3.81
CA LEU A 157 5.93 3.37 3.30
C LEU A 157 5.04 2.79 4.41
N ALA A 158 3.77 3.18 4.41
CA ALA A 158 2.74 2.43 5.11
C ALA A 158 2.30 1.24 4.25
N ALA A 159 2.44 0.02 4.76
CA ALA A 159 2.01 -1.18 4.06
C ALA A 159 0.53 -1.51 4.31
N ARG A 160 -0.19 -1.85 3.24
CA ARG A 160 -1.58 -2.32 3.31
C ARG A 160 -1.78 -3.60 2.51
N GLY A 161 -1.98 -4.70 3.22
CA GLY A 161 -2.34 -5.99 2.63
C GLY A 161 -3.72 -6.01 1.97
N ALA A 162 -4.10 -7.18 1.49
CA ALA A 162 -5.41 -7.45 0.90
C ALA A 162 -6.01 -8.74 1.47
N CYS A 163 -7.29 -8.93 1.21
CA CYS A 163 -8.01 -10.15 1.55
C CYS A 163 -8.69 -10.70 0.29
N ILE A 164 -8.64 -12.02 0.13
CA ILE A 164 -9.38 -12.75 -0.89
C ILE A 164 -10.24 -13.83 -0.22
N GLY A 165 -11.55 -13.73 -0.39
CA GLY A 165 -12.51 -14.75 -0.03
C GLY A 165 -12.69 -15.74 -1.18
N VAL A 166 -12.58 -17.03 -0.88
CA VAL A 166 -12.81 -18.14 -1.81
C VAL A 166 -14.06 -18.90 -1.38
N GLY A 167 -15.00 -19.07 -2.29
CA GLY A 167 -16.26 -19.78 -2.03
C GLY A 167 -17.15 -19.04 -1.03
N GLN A 168 -17.35 -19.61 0.17
CA GLN A 168 -18.10 -19.07 1.30
C GLN A 168 -17.23 -18.25 2.25
N GLY A 169 -15.91 -18.29 2.11
CA GLY A 169 -15.03 -17.37 2.84
C GLY A 169 -15.31 -15.94 2.40
N GLN A 170 -15.58 -15.05 3.36
CA GLN A 170 -15.92 -13.65 3.10
C GLN A 170 -14.90 -12.76 3.79
N CYS A 171 -14.26 -11.89 3.01
CA CYS A 171 -13.45 -10.83 3.59
C CYS A 171 -14.31 -9.91 4.44
N GLY A 172 -13.81 -9.51 5.61
CA GLY A 172 -14.47 -8.49 6.41
C GLY A 172 -14.64 -7.22 5.56
N THR A 173 -15.86 -6.69 5.49
CA THR A 173 -16.12 -5.44 4.77
C THR A 173 -15.28 -4.32 5.38
N ASP A 174 -14.65 -3.52 4.52
CA ASP A 174 -13.77 -2.39 4.84
C ASP A 174 -14.06 -1.75 6.20
N ILE A 175 -13.04 -1.68 7.04
CA ILE A 175 -13.11 -0.97 8.32
C ILE A 175 -13.52 0.48 8.01
N PRO A 176 -14.67 0.97 8.51
CA PRO A 176 -15.09 2.35 8.29
C PRO A 176 -13.97 3.27 8.71
N ALA A 177 -13.64 4.26 7.87
CA ALA A 177 -12.60 5.23 8.17
C ALA A 177 -12.74 5.71 9.63
N PRO A 178 -11.65 5.76 10.41
CA PRO A 178 -11.73 6.04 11.84
C PRO A 178 -12.50 7.34 12.04
N SER A 179 -13.35 7.37 13.08
CA SER A 179 -14.22 8.50 13.43
C SER A 179 -13.45 9.73 13.94
N THR A 180 -12.24 9.99 13.41
CA THR A 180 -11.38 11.12 13.72
C THR A 180 -12.10 12.44 13.53
N LEU A 181 -13.00 12.54 12.54
CA LEU A 181 -13.88 13.70 12.34
C LEU A 181 -14.84 13.91 13.53
N TRP A 182 -15.33 12.85 14.14
CA TRP A 182 -16.19 12.94 15.33
C TRP A 182 -15.41 13.36 16.56
N LEU A 183 -14.18 12.87 16.73
CA LEU A 183 -13.30 13.29 17.82
C LEU A 183 -12.91 14.77 17.69
N LEU A 184 -12.60 15.23 16.48
CA LEU A 184 -12.37 16.66 16.17
C LEU A 184 -13.63 17.49 16.45
N GLY A 185 -14.81 17.00 16.03
CA GLY A 185 -16.09 17.63 16.32
C GLY A 185 -16.36 17.79 17.82
N LEU A 186 -16.10 16.74 18.61
CA LEU A 186 -16.24 16.77 20.07
C LEU A 186 -15.23 17.71 20.74
N ALA A 187 -13.98 17.73 20.27
CA ALA A 187 -12.95 18.63 20.79
C ALA A 187 -13.33 20.11 20.61
N LEU A 188 -13.99 20.46 19.50
CA LEU A 188 -14.49 21.82 19.23
C LEU A 188 -15.66 22.23 20.14
N LEU A 189 -16.41 21.28 20.70
CA LEU A 189 -17.58 21.54 21.56
C LEU A 189 -17.23 21.71 23.05
N LEU A 190 -16.11 21.16 23.53
CA LEU A 190 -15.63 21.30 24.91
C LEU A 190 -15.56 22.76 25.45
N PRO A 191 -15.07 23.77 24.69
CA PRO A 191 -15.03 25.14 25.19
C PRO A 191 -16.41 25.82 25.29
N LEU A 192 -17.44 25.30 24.60
CA LEU A 192 -18.81 25.83 24.67
C LEU A 192 -19.51 25.39 25.97
N GLN A 193 -19.24 24.17 26.45
CA GLN A 193 -19.86 23.64 27.66
C GLN A 193 -19.43 24.39 28.94
N ARG A 194 -18.19 24.88 29.00
CA ARG A 194 -17.70 25.64 30.18
C ARG A 194 -18.41 26.98 30.39
N ARG A 195 -19.08 27.54 29.38
CA ARG A 195 -19.79 28.83 29.51
C ARG A 195 -21.17 28.70 30.17
N PHE A 196 -21.77 27.52 30.15
CA PHE A 196 -23.10 27.30 30.73
C PHE A 196 -23.06 26.87 32.20
N ALA A 197 -21.89 26.45 32.72
CA ALA A 197 -21.74 26.01 34.11
C ALA A 197 -21.40 27.13 35.12
N LEU A 198 -21.23 28.38 34.67
CA LEU A 198 -20.90 29.55 35.51
C LEU A 198 -22.08 30.54 35.66
N ARG A 199 -23.31 30.07 35.46
CA ARG A 199 -24.55 30.80 35.78
C ARG A 199 -25.34 29.99 36.79
#